data_AF-A0AAX2AGF3-F1
#
_entry.id   AF-A0AAX2AGF3-F1
#
_cell.length_a   1.000
_cell.length_b   1.000
_cell.length_c   1.000
_cell.angle_alpha   90.00
_cell.angle_beta   90.00
_cell.angle_gamma   90.00
#
_symmetry.space_group_name_H-M   'P 1'
#
loop_
_entity.id
_entity.type
_entity.pdbx_description
1 polymer ?
#
loop_
_entity_poly.entity_id
_entity_poly.type
_entity_poly.pdbx_seq_one_letter_code
_entity_poly.pdbx_strand_id
1 'polypeptide(L)'
;MKKIILDGYEDMELYLEIVEYESNNTKAVFINSLESYEDSSCLETFLEITTNHEDAEKYLGADEILVKTWSENEPFVKSLLSSGFFEDTGRRIEVSQWCEAAIWKLTNISNSSQGL
;
A
#
# COMPACT_ATOMS: atom_id res chain seq x y z
N MET A 1 -8.40 -0.05 -11.03
CA MET A 1 -8.18 -0.55 -9.66
C MET A 1 -7.85 -2.03 -9.72
N LYS A 2 -6.96 -2.53 -8.84
CA LYS A 2 -6.55 -3.93 -8.83
C LYS A 2 -7.14 -4.61 -7.60
N LYS A 3 -7.85 -5.73 -7.79
CA LYS A 3 -8.39 -6.52 -6.68
C LYS A 3 -7.25 -7.20 -5.94
N ILE A 4 -7.30 -7.20 -4.61
CA ILE A 4 -6.36 -7.89 -3.73
C ILE A 4 -7.16 -8.85 -2.84
N ILE A 5 -6.56 -9.99 -2.51
CA ILE A 5 -7.13 -10.96 -1.58
C ILE A 5 -6.23 -10.97 -0.35
N LEU A 6 -6.82 -10.79 0.83
CA LEU A 6 -6.12 -10.86 2.11
C LEU A 6 -6.60 -12.09 2.90
N ASP A 7 -5.67 -12.78 3.55
CA ASP A 7 -5.92 -13.99 4.33
C ASP A 7 -6.95 -13.68 5.44
N GLY A 8 -8.05 -14.43 5.49
CA GLY A 8 -9.14 -14.21 6.45
C GLY A 8 -10.16 -13.14 6.03
N TYR A 9 -10.00 -12.55 4.84
CA TYR A 9 -10.89 -11.54 4.26
C TYR A 9 -11.25 -11.87 2.80
N GLU A 10 -11.25 -13.15 2.44
CA GLU A 10 -11.47 -13.63 1.06
C GLU A 10 -12.86 -13.29 0.51
N ASP A 11 -13.84 -13.15 1.41
CA ASP A 11 -15.22 -12.77 1.07
C ASP A 11 -15.41 -11.25 0.87
N MET A 12 -14.41 -10.43 1.23
CA MET A 12 -14.45 -8.98 1.05
C MET A 12 -13.97 -8.57 -0.34
N GLU A 13 -14.59 -7.53 -0.89
CA GLU A 13 -14.16 -6.93 -2.14
C GLU A 13 -13.12 -5.84 -1.87
N LEU A 14 -11.85 -6.23 -1.79
CA LEU A 14 -10.73 -5.34 -1.50
C LEU A 14 -10.00 -4.91 -2.77
N TYR A 15 -9.67 -3.62 -2.85
CA TYR A 15 -9.01 -3.00 -4.00
C TYR A 15 -7.81 -2.18 -3.57
N LEU A 16 -6.72 -2.32 -4.31
CA LEU A 16 -5.50 -1.54 -4.13
C LEU A 16 -5.62 -0.20 -4.86
N GLU A 17 -5.37 0.88 -4.13
CA GLU A 17 -5.25 2.25 -4.61
C GLU A 17 -3.84 2.79 -4.35
N ILE A 18 -3.28 3.48 -5.34
CA ILE A 18 -1.99 4.15 -5.25
C ILE A 18 -2.19 5.60 -5.60
N VAL A 19 -1.74 6.48 -4.72
CA VAL A 19 -1.72 7.92 -4.94
C VAL A 19 -0.32 8.45 -4.65
N GLU A 20 0.00 9.67 -5.09
CA GLU A 20 1.26 10.32 -4.78
C GLU A 20 1.09 11.26 -3.59
N TYR A 21 2.01 11.22 -2.64
CA TYR A 21 2.13 12.24 -1.60
C TYR A 21 2.68 13.52 -2.24
N GLU A 22 1.87 14.58 -2.25
CA GLU A 22 2.26 15.88 -2.82
C GLU A 22 3.51 16.49 -2.14
N SER A 23 3.76 16.15 -0.87
CA SER A 23 4.83 16.74 -0.07
C SER A 23 6.24 16.25 -0.44
N ASN A 24 6.38 15.03 -0.97
CA ASN A 24 7.69 14.42 -1.21
C ASN A 24 7.75 13.55 -2.48
N ASN A 25 6.73 13.56 -3.33
CA ASN A 25 6.65 12.78 -4.58
C ASN A 25 6.84 11.26 -4.38
N THR A 26 6.58 10.75 -3.17
CA THR A 26 6.54 9.31 -2.89
C THR A 26 5.12 8.78 -3.04
N LYS A 27 4.94 7.46 -3.10
CA LYS A 27 3.63 6.85 -3.31
C LYS A 27 3.00 6.45 -1.96
N ALA A 28 1.74 6.79 -1.78
CA ALA A 28 0.88 6.24 -0.75
C ALA A 28 0.10 5.05 -1.31
N VAL A 29 -0.13 4.04 -0.48
CA VAL A 29 -0.91 2.86 -0.87
C VAL A 29 -1.98 2.57 0.17
N PHE A 30 -3.19 2.40 -0.33
CA PHE A 30 -4.39 2.07 0.44
C PHE A 30 -4.99 0.78 -0.09
N ILE A 31 -5.55 -0.01 0.81
CA ILE A 31 -6.49 -1.07 0.49
C ILE A 31 -7.88 -0.57 0.88
N ASN A 32 -8.80 -0.53 -0.09
CA ASN A 32 -10.16 -0.06 0.12
C ASN A 32 -11.14 -1.23 -0.01
N SER A 33 -12.17 -1.28 0.83
CA SER A 33 -13.31 -2.18 0.67
C SER A 33 -14.40 -1.52 -0.18
N LEU A 34 -15.08 -2.32 -1.01
CA LEU A 34 -16.31 -1.89 -1.67
C LEU A 34 -17.48 -2.12 -0.74
N GLU A 35 -18.06 -1.04 -0.23
CA GLU A 35 -19.27 -1.05 0.57
C GLU A 35 -20.48 -0.80 -0.32
N SER A 36 -21.53 -1.61 -0.13
CA SER A 36 -22.80 -1.48 -0.86
C SER A 36 -23.93 -1.18 0.11
N TYR A 37 -24.66 -0.12 -0.19
CA TYR A 37 -25.89 0.30 0.48
C TYR A 37 -27.08 0.08 -0.47
N GLU A 38 -28.30 0.25 0.04
CA GLU A 38 -29.53 -0.08 -0.71
C GLU A 38 -29.61 0.60 -2.11
N ASP A 39 -29.09 1.82 -2.25
CA ASP A 39 -29.16 2.60 -3.50
C ASP A 39 -27.79 3.12 -4.00
N SER A 40 -26.68 2.74 -3.37
CA SER A 40 -25.35 3.23 -3.74
C SER A 40 -24.23 2.29 -3.32
N SER A 41 -23.04 2.48 -3.89
CA SER A 41 -21.81 1.86 -3.39
C SER A 41 -20.71 2.91 -3.31
N CYS A 42 -19.79 2.72 -2.37
CA CYS A 42 -18.59 3.55 -2.25
C CYS A 42 -17.39 2.69 -1.82
N LEU A 43 -16.20 3.27 -1.95
CA LEU A 43 -14.99 2.69 -1.43
C LEU A 43 -14.70 3.31 -0.06
N GLU A 44 -14.43 2.47 0.93
CA GLU A 44 -13.96 2.89 2.25
C GLU A 44 -12.55 2.37 2.50
N THR A 45 -11.71 3.15 3.16
CA THR A 45 -10.34 2.72 3.48
C THR A 45 -10.38 1.61 4.52
N PHE A 46 -9.95 0.42 4.09
CA PHE A 46 -9.81 -0.75 4.95
C PHE A 46 -8.43 -0.79 5.61
N LEU A 47 -7.37 -0.43 4.88
CA LEU A 47 -6.00 -0.45 5.37
C LEU A 47 -5.15 0.64 4.72
N GLU A 48 -4.50 1.48 5.52
CA GLU A 48 -3.41 2.35 5.05
C GLU A 48 -2.07 1.69 5.36
N ILE A 49 -1.35 1.25 4.32
CA ILE A 49 -0.10 0.50 4.51
C ILE A 49 1.14 1.40 4.53
N THR A 50 1.08 2.60 3.94
CA THR A 50 2.23 3.49 3.82
C THR A 50 2.30 4.55 4.91
N THR A 51 3.48 5.16 5.08
CA THR A 51 3.67 6.35 5.91
C THR A 51 4.33 7.46 5.11
N ASN A 52 3.91 8.70 5.37
CA ASN A 52 4.54 9.88 4.82
C ASN A 52 5.67 10.34 5.75
N HIS A 53 6.91 10.18 5.31
CA HIS A 53 8.10 10.63 6.03
C HIS A 53 8.81 11.73 5.22
N GLU A 54 9.29 12.77 5.90
CA GLU A 54 10.07 13.83 5.26
C GLU A 54 11.33 13.23 4.62
N ASP A 55 11.71 13.73 3.45
CA ASP A 55 12.88 13.26 2.70
C ASP A 55 12.85 11.76 2.27
N ALA A 56 11.71 11.09 2.38
CA ALA A 56 11.56 9.68 2.00
C ALA A 56 12.04 9.37 0.57
N GLU A 57 11.86 10.32 -0.35
CA GLU A 57 12.26 10.22 -1.76
C GLU A 57 13.77 10.07 -1.96
N LYS A 58 14.59 10.42 -0.97
CA LYS A 58 16.05 10.21 -1.01
C LYS A 58 16.42 8.74 -0.83
N TYR A 59 15.53 7.94 -0.25
CA TYR A 59 15.77 6.53 0.07
C TYR A 59 15.06 5.58 -0.87
N LEU A 60 13.98 6.01 -1.52
CA LEU A 60 13.12 5.19 -2.37
C LEU A 60 13.54 5.23 -3.84
N GLY A 61 13.52 4.07 -4.49
CA GLY A 61 13.48 3.96 -5.94
C GLY A 61 12.11 4.30 -6.53
N ALA A 62 12.03 4.40 -7.86
CA ALA A 62 10.82 4.84 -8.57
C ALA A 62 9.56 4.00 -8.24
N ASP A 63 9.72 2.70 -7.98
CA ASP A 63 8.62 1.78 -7.66
C ASP A 63 8.67 1.30 -6.21
N GLU A 64 9.31 2.05 -5.33
CA GLU A 64 9.41 1.72 -3.92
C GLU A 64 8.52 2.61 -3.04
N ILE A 65 8.09 2.05 -1.92
CA ILE A 65 7.21 2.69 -0.93
C ILE A 65 7.72 2.45 0.48
N LEU A 66 7.41 3.37 1.39
CA LEU A 66 7.60 3.19 2.83
C LEU A 66 6.38 2.56 3.47
N VAL A 67 6.55 1.37 4.01
CA VAL A 67 5.48 0.54 4.57
C VAL A 67 5.58 0.51 6.09
N LYS A 68 4.45 0.80 6.73
CA LYS A 68 4.22 0.62 8.16
C LYS A 68 4.02 -0.88 8.41
N THR A 69 5.07 -1.63 8.76
CA THR A 69 4.95 -3.04 9.20
C THR A 69 4.76 -3.13 10.72
N TRP A 70 4.11 -2.13 11.31
CA TRP A 70 3.90 -2.00 12.75
C TRP A 70 2.71 -2.84 13.22
N SER A 71 2.46 -2.90 14.52
CA SER A 71 1.43 -3.75 15.12
C SER A 71 0.02 -3.60 14.52
N GLU A 72 -0.33 -2.41 14.04
CA GLU A 72 -1.59 -2.17 13.31
C GLU A 72 -1.70 -3.01 12.03
N ASN A 73 -0.59 -3.11 11.29
CA ASN A 73 -0.53 -3.73 9.96
C ASN A 73 0.14 -5.11 9.96
N GLU A 74 0.81 -5.49 11.05
CA GLU A 74 1.55 -6.74 11.22
C GLU A 74 0.72 -7.97 10.81
N PRO A 75 -0.58 -8.09 11.15
CA PRO A 75 -1.39 -9.24 10.73
C PRO A 75 -1.51 -9.37 9.20
N PHE A 76 -1.42 -8.27 8.47
CA PHE A 76 -1.62 -8.24 7.01
C PHE A 76 -0.32 -8.41 6.22
N VAL A 77 0.85 -8.20 6.84
CA VAL A 77 2.15 -8.19 6.16
C VAL A 77 2.38 -9.45 5.32
N LYS A 78 2.15 -10.63 5.90
CA LYS A 78 2.37 -11.90 5.20
C LYS A 78 1.46 -12.03 3.97
N SER A 79 0.19 -11.66 4.11
CA SER A 79 -0.79 -11.78 3.02
C SER A 79 -0.53 -10.74 1.92
N LEU A 80 -0.19 -9.50 2.30
CA LEU A 80 0.25 -8.45 1.37
C LEU A 80 1.45 -8.90 0.53
N LEU A 81 2.50 -9.44 1.16
CA LEU A 81 3.67 -9.94 0.43
C LEU A 81 3.36 -11.17 -0.44
N SER A 82 2.35 -11.96 -0.07
CA SER A 82 1.89 -13.13 -0.85
C SER A 82 0.95 -12.76 -2.00
N SER A 83 0.40 -11.54 -2.01
CA SER A 83 -0.58 -11.07 -3.01
C SER A 83 -0.01 -10.90 -4.42
N GLY A 84 1.32 -10.81 -4.55
CA GLY A 84 2.00 -10.57 -5.83
C GLY A 84 2.04 -9.09 -6.27
N PHE A 85 1.58 -8.16 -5.42
CA PHE A 85 1.70 -6.70 -5.64
C PHE A 85 2.87 -6.04 -4.91
N PHE A 86 3.47 -6.74 -3.95
CA PHE A 86 4.53 -6.20 -3.11
C PHE A 86 5.68 -7.18 -2.95
N GLU A 87 6.89 -6.64 -2.92
CA GLU A 87 8.13 -7.36 -2.62
C GLU A 87 8.87 -6.62 -1.51
N ASP A 88 9.18 -7.30 -0.40
CA ASP A 88 10.02 -6.72 0.65
C ASP A 88 11.47 -6.67 0.18
N THR A 89 12.06 -5.48 0.13
CA THR A 89 13.45 -5.30 -0.28
C THR A 89 14.46 -5.70 0.80
N GLY A 90 13.99 -5.94 2.04
CA GLY A 90 14.82 -6.15 3.22
C GLY A 90 15.44 -4.88 3.80
N ARG A 91 15.30 -3.72 3.13
CA ARG A 91 15.78 -2.43 3.65
C ARG A 91 14.76 -1.83 4.61
N ARG A 92 15.26 -1.12 5.62
CA ARG A 92 14.48 -0.38 6.62
C ARG A 92 15.04 1.04 6.75
N ILE A 93 14.19 1.99 7.10
CA ILE A 93 14.62 3.32 7.56
C ILE A 93 13.99 3.60 8.92
N GLU A 94 14.74 4.25 9.81
CA GLU A 94 14.20 4.81 11.03
C GLU A 94 13.30 6.00 10.67
N VAL A 95 12.02 5.94 11.02
CA VAL A 95 11.10 7.08 10.84
C VAL A 95 10.83 7.82 12.16
N SER A 96 11.16 7.18 13.28
CA SER A 96 11.21 7.77 14.62
C SER A 96 12.13 6.94 15.51
N GLN A 97 12.38 7.41 16.73
CA GLN A 97 13.15 6.66 17.74
C GLN A 97 12.53 5.31 18.18
N TRP A 98 11.29 5.02 17.78
CA TRP A 98 10.55 3.82 18.18
C TRP A 98 10.15 2.92 17.02
N CYS A 99 10.23 3.42 15.78
CA CYS A 99 9.65 2.77 14.62
C CYS A 99 10.59 2.84 13.42
N GLU A 100 10.74 1.68 12.78
CA GLU A 100 11.30 1.58 11.43
C GLU A 100 10.17 1.36 10.43
N ALA A 101 10.30 1.98 9.25
CA ALA A 101 9.46 1.66 8.10
C ALA A 101 10.21 0.71 7.16
N ALA A 102 9.48 -0.26 6.62
CA ALA A 102 10.02 -1.15 5.61
C ALA A 102 10.00 -0.50 4.24
N ILE A 103 11.03 -0.74 3.42
CA ILE A 103 10.97 -0.36 2.02
C ILE A 103 10.53 -1.56 1.22
N TRP A 104 9.35 -1.46 0.63
CA TRP A 104 8.82 -2.47 -0.29
C TRP A 104 8.83 -1.95 -1.70
N LYS A 105 8.95 -2.86 -2.66
CA LYS A 105 8.81 -2.60 -4.08
C LYS A 105 7.41 -3.00 -4.54
N LEU A 106 6.82 -2.16 -5.36
CA LEU A 106 5.57 -2.41 -6.05
C LEU A 106 5.82 -3.33 -7.25
N THR A 107 5.20 -4.52 -7.24
CA THR A 107 5.34 -5.53 -8.30
C THR A 107 4.08 -5.61 -9.15
N ASN A 108 4.25 -5.98 -10.42
CA ASN A 108 3.15 -6.09 -11.38
C ASN A 108 2.31 -4.82 -11.52
N ILE A 109 2.91 -3.65 -11.30
CA ILE A 109 2.28 -2.34 -11.52
C ILE A 109 2.71 -1.82 -12.88
N SER A 110 2.40 -2.59 -13.93
CA SER A 110 2.46 -2.06 -15.28
C SER A 110 1.49 -0.89 -15.39
N ASN A 111 2.05 0.30 -15.67
CA ASN A 111 1.28 1.47 -16.06
C ASN A 111 0.45 1.13 -17.30
N SER A 112 -0.86 1.30 -17.19
CA SER A 112 -1.71 1.51 -18.34
C SER A 112 -1.41 2.90 -18.92
N SER A 113 -0.23 3.12 -19.49
CA SER A 113 -0.01 4.29 -20.34
C SER A 113 -0.47 3.93 -21.76
N GLN A 114 -1.65 4.41 -22.14
CA GLN A 114 -2.01 5.05 -23.43
C GLN A 114 -3.51 4.90 -23.76
N GLY A 115 -4.20 6.05 -23.96
CA GLY A 115 -5.27 6.17 -24.96
C GLY A 115 -6.66 6.53 -24.46
N LEU A 116 -6.96 7.82 -24.32
CA LEU A 116 -7.73 8.63 -25.28
C LEU A 116 -7.62 10.12 -24.93
#